data_AF-A0A8J7FM98-F1
#
_entry.id   AF-A0A8J7FM98-F1
#
_cell.length_a   1.000
_cell.length_b   1.000
_cell.length_c   1.000
_cell.angle_alpha   90.00
_cell.angle_beta   90.00
_cell.angle_gamma   90.00
#
_symmetry.space_group_name_H-M   'P 1'
#
loop_
_entity.id
_entity.type
_entity.pdbx_description
1 polymer ?
#
loop_
_entity_poly.entity_id
_entity_poly.type
_entity_poly.pdbx_seq_one_letter_code
_entity_poly.pdbx_strand_id
1 'polypeptide(L)'
;MLLLSIGSLASAQGIYHVNSVDGLTVRTSISGKKIGKIPYGYQVKVLEKSDPLVIKDDGKSISGNWVKIDGKSTQIIIDPSFDESYDPQGVYVFDGYLTNQKDFIKQAENKIAKHPALKDYYLATSYKVFAIKGDFFADGIEDDVFRLISPDGNVRIMAINNKKVGSDIYGLGGPKDPFGIADYHFDYFYKVPKNTPFWADGNGTKLMNQVSKNDIKTFTYDALYLNDLKNNGGYIYRYGKKWNILK
;
A
#
# COMPACT_ATOMS: atom_id res chain seq x y z
N MET A 1 33.29 -37.94 -1.70
CA MET A 1 32.36 -37.53 -0.63
C MET A 1 31.83 -36.14 -0.99
N LEU A 2 30.61 -36.07 -1.51
CA LEU A 2 29.98 -34.82 -1.93
C LEU A 2 29.34 -34.18 -0.69
N LEU A 3 29.92 -33.10 -0.16
CA LEU A 3 29.31 -32.32 0.92
C LEU A 3 28.16 -31.49 0.36
N LEU A 4 26.93 -31.98 0.55
CA LEU A 4 25.72 -31.16 0.44
C LEU A 4 25.65 -30.25 1.68
N SER A 5 26.03 -29.00 1.51
CA SER A 5 25.77 -27.94 2.49
C SER A 5 24.27 -27.68 2.54
N ILE A 6 23.59 -28.32 3.49
CA ILE A 6 22.21 -28.03 3.84
C ILE A 6 22.20 -26.66 4.51
N GLY A 7 21.86 -25.61 3.76
CA GLY A 7 21.63 -24.29 4.32
C GLY A 7 20.53 -24.37 5.38
N SER A 8 20.83 -23.91 6.59
CA SER A 8 19.87 -23.85 7.69
C SER A 8 18.82 -22.78 7.38
N LEU A 9 17.59 -23.20 7.07
CA LEU A 9 16.45 -22.29 6.95
C LEU A 9 16.07 -21.79 8.35
N ALA A 10 16.58 -20.61 8.73
CA ALA A 10 16.13 -19.93 9.95
C ALA A 10 14.71 -19.38 9.73
N SER A 11 13.74 -19.85 10.52
CA SER A 11 12.38 -19.30 10.53
C SER A 11 12.36 -17.90 11.14
N ALA A 12 12.44 -16.86 10.31
CA ALA A 12 12.18 -15.50 10.76
C ALA A 12 10.67 -15.23 10.74
N GLN A 13 9.94 -15.82 11.68
CA GLN A 13 8.51 -15.52 11.86
C GLN A 13 8.36 -14.06 12.31
N GLY A 14 7.82 -13.21 11.44
CA GLY A 14 7.61 -11.81 11.74
C GLY A 14 6.65 -11.15 10.76
N ILE A 15 5.95 -10.11 11.23
CA ILE A 15 5.16 -9.23 10.38
C ILE A 15 6.05 -8.08 9.92
N TYR A 16 6.09 -7.89 8.60
CA TYR A 16 6.84 -6.84 7.94
C TYR A 16 5.89 -5.99 7.10
N HIS A 17 6.34 -4.79 6.71
CA HIS A 17 5.67 -3.94 5.75
C HIS A 17 6.62 -3.61 4.60
N VAL A 18 6.06 -3.47 3.40
CA VAL A 18 6.81 -2.99 2.23
C VAL A 18 7.21 -1.54 2.45
N ASN A 19 8.51 -1.26 2.36
CA ASN A 19 9.11 0.07 2.50
C ASN A 19 9.81 0.51 1.21
N SER A 20 9.20 0.17 0.06
CA SER A 20 9.59 0.64 -1.27
C SER A 20 8.43 1.41 -1.90
N VAL A 21 8.69 2.65 -2.31
CA VAL A 21 7.71 3.55 -2.94
C VAL A 21 7.11 2.95 -4.21
N ASP A 22 7.97 2.35 -5.04
CA ASP A 22 7.59 1.72 -6.31
C ASP A 22 7.01 0.31 -6.14
N GLY A 23 6.80 -0.10 -4.89
CA GLY A 23 6.38 -1.44 -4.51
C GLY A 23 7.52 -2.46 -4.50
N LEU A 24 7.21 -3.63 -3.95
CA LEU A 24 8.12 -4.76 -3.80
C LEU A 24 7.82 -5.80 -4.88
N THR A 25 8.80 -6.08 -5.72
CA THR A 25 8.71 -7.11 -6.76
C THR A 25 8.51 -8.51 -6.15
N VAL A 26 7.55 -9.26 -6.70
CA VAL A 26 7.24 -10.63 -6.31
C VAL A 26 7.60 -11.60 -7.43
N ARG A 27 8.20 -12.75 -7.07
CA ARG A 27 8.66 -13.78 -8.01
C ARG A 27 8.16 -15.18 -7.64
N THR A 28 8.07 -16.08 -8.61
CA THR A 28 7.71 -17.50 -8.41
C THR A 28 8.80 -18.29 -7.66
N SER A 29 10.06 -17.87 -7.80
CA SER A 29 11.22 -18.37 -7.05
C SER A 29 12.31 -17.29 -7.02
N ILE A 30 13.40 -17.50 -6.28
CA ILE A 30 14.55 -16.57 -6.22
C ILE A 30 15.04 -16.15 -7.61
N SER A 31 15.13 -17.11 -8.54
CA SER A 31 15.50 -16.91 -9.95
C SER A 31 14.31 -16.94 -10.91
N GLY A 32 13.10 -17.07 -10.40
CA GLY A 32 11.88 -17.31 -11.17
C GLY A 32 11.33 -16.07 -11.88
N LYS A 33 10.20 -16.25 -12.55
CA LYS A 33 9.51 -15.15 -13.25
C LYS A 33 8.97 -14.13 -12.27
N LYS A 34 8.94 -12.87 -12.69
CA LYS A 34 8.24 -11.80 -11.99
C LYS A 34 6.74 -12.02 -12.13
N ILE A 35 6.04 -12.06 -11.00
CA ILE A 35 4.58 -12.20 -10.92
C ILE A 35 3.93 -10.82 -10.95
N GLY A 36 4.51 -9.87 -10.20
CA GLY A 36 3.86 -8.60 -9.92
C GLY A 36 4.57 -7.82 -8.84
N LYS A 37 3.80 -6.98 -8.12
CA LYS A 37 4.31 -6.14 -7.03
C LYS A 37 3.35 -6.09 -5.84
N ILE A 38 3.91 -5.97 -4.64
CA ILE A 38 3.18 -5.60 -3.42
C ILE A 38 3.39 -4.10 -3.17
N PRO A 39 2.35 -3.28 -3.00
CA PRO A 39 2.52 -1.83 -2.82
C PRO A 39 3.17 -1.44 -1.49
N TYR A 40 3.70 -0.21 -1.41
CA TYR A 40 4.19 0.38 -0.15
C TYR A 40 3.16 0.26 0.98
N GLY A 41 3.65 -0.04 2.19
CA GLY A 41 2.86 -0.06 3.41
C GLY A 41 1.98 -1.28 3.60
N TYR A 42 1.96 -2.20 2.63
CA TYR A 42 1.27 -3.46 2.77
C TYR A 42 2.03 -4.40 3.69
N GLN A 43 1.27 -5.06 4.56
CA GLN A 43 1.76 -6.12 5.43
C GLN A 43 2.21 -7.34 4.61
N VAL A 44 3.30 -7.96 5.04
CA VAL A 44 3.87 -9.19 4.49
C VAL A 44 4.25 -10.12 5.64
N LYS A 45 3.85 -11.40 5.53
CA LYS A 45 4.28 -12.46 6.45
C LYS A 45 5.43 -13.25 5.83
N VAL A 46 6.61 -13.18 6.45
CA VAL A 46 7.78 -13.95 6.05
C VAL A 46 7.71 -15.37 6.64
N LEU A 47 7.97 -16.37 5.80
CA LEU A 47 7.96 -17.79 6.15
C LEU A 47 9.37 -18.34 6.31
N GLU A 48 10.23 -18.06 5.33
CA GLU A 48 11.59 -18.59 5.25
C GLU A 48 12.54 -17.52 4.69
N LYS A 49 13.83 -17.60 5.04
CA LYS A 49 14.87 -16.69 4.53
C LYS A 49 16.03 -17.49 3.93
N SER A 50 16.57 -16.98 2.82
CA SER A 50 17.81 -17.46 2.21
C SER A 50 19.03 -16.87 2.91
N ASP A 51 20.23 -17.24 2.43
CA ASP A 51 21.47 -16.57 2.79
C ASP A 51 21.47 -15.07 2.42
N PRO A 52 22.26 -14.24 3.13
CA PRO A 52 22.38 -12.81 2.84
C PRO A 52 22.94 -12.52 1.45
N LEU A 53 22.45 -11.43 0.86
CA LEU A 53 22.78 -10.92 -0.44
C LEU A 53 22.84 -9.39 -0.39
N VAL A 54 23.70 -8.80 -1.21
CA VAL A 54 23.70 -7.36 -1.49
C VAL A 54 23.37 -7.17 -2.97
N ILE A 55 22.35 -6.37 -3.27
CA ILE A 55 21.98 -5.98 -4.64
C ILE A 55 22.35 -4.52 -4.89
N LYS A 56 22.51 -4.16 -6.15
CA LYS A 56 22.60 -2.76 -6.58
C LYS A 56 21.27 -2.31 -7.15
N ASP A 57 20.72 -1.25 -6.58
CA ASP A 57 19.51 -0.59 -7.06
C ASP A 57 19.78 0.91 -7.19
N ASP A 58 19.63 1.44 -8.40
CA ASP A 58 20.00 2.81 -8.74
C ASP A 58 21.38 3.25 -8.20
N GLY A 59 22.37 2.37 -8.36
CA GLY A 59 23.75 2.58 -7.89
C GLY A 59 23.96 2.45 -6.37
N LYS A 60 22.89 2.29 -5.57
CA LYS A 60 22.97 2.08 -4.12
C LYS A 60 23.02 0.59 -3.78
N SER A 61 23.87 0.24 -2.82
CA SER A 61 23.93 -1.11 -2.28
C SER A 61 22.80 -1.31 -1.27
N ILE A 62 21.96 -2.31 -1.50
CA ILE A 62 20.88 -2.72 -0.60
C ILE A 62 21.15 -4.14 -0.13
N SER A 63 21.35 -4.29 1.18
CA SER A 63 21.57 -5.60 1.82
C SER A 63 20.23 -6.22 2.21
N GLY A 64 20.13 -7.54 2.10
CA GLY A 64 18.96 -8.31 2.50
C GLY A 64 19.11 -9.78 2.21
N ASN A 65 17.98 -10.47 2.14
CA ASN A 65 17.83 -11.89 1.84
C ASN A 65 16.69 -12.03 0.82
N TRP A 66 16.72 -13.10 0.04
CA TRP A 66 15.48 -13.57 -0.55
C TRP A 66 14.65 -14.23 0.54
N VAL A 67 13.37 -13.89 0.59
CA VAL A 67 12.46 -14.43 1.58
C VAL A 67 11.23 -15.00 0.90
N LYS A 68 10.82 -16.18 1.34
CA LYS A 68 9.55 -16.78 0.97
C LYS A 68 8.46 -16.17 1.84
N ILE A 69 7.35 -15.79 1.24
CA ILE A 69 6.25 -15.11 1.92
C ILE A 69 4.92 -15.84 1.72
N ASP A 70 3.99 -15.62 2.64
CA ASP A 70 2.58 -16.00 2.44
C ASP A 70 1.89 -14.94 1.58
N GLY A 71 1.79 -15.19 0.28
CA GLY A 71 1.15 -14.29 -0.69
C GLY A 71 -0.36 -14.10 -0.43
N LYS A 72 -1.02 -15.01 0.29
CA LYS A 72 -2.44 -14.82 0.70
C LYS A 72 -2.59 -13.81 1.83
N SER A 73 -1.51 -13.49 2.54
CA SER A 73 -1.55 -12.52 3.64
C SER A 73 -1.61 -11.06 3.16
N THR A 74 -1.31 -10.82 1.88
CA THR A 74 -1.11 -9.50 1.28
C THR A 74 -1.80 -9.40 -0.09
N GLN A 75 -1.83 -8.20 -0.67
CA GLN A 75 -2.34 -7.99 -2.02
C GLN A 75 -1.16 -7.89 -2.99
N ILE A 76 -1.13 -8.79 -3.98
CA ILE A 76 -0.17 -8.74 -5.08
C ILE A 76 -0.90 -8.17 -6.29
N ILE A 77 -0.42 -7.04 -6.80
CA ILE A 77 -0.84 -6.51 -8.09
C ILE A 77 -0.10 -7.31 -9.16
N ILE A 78 -0.82 -8.18 -9.84
CA ILE A 78 -0.28 -9.06 -10.89
C ILE A 78 0.09 -8.23 -12.12
N ASP A 79 1.27 -8.50 -12.66
CA ASP A 79 1.71 -7.89 -13.91
C ASP A 79 0.80 -8.39 -15.06
N PRO A 80 0.22 -7.51 -15.90
CA PRO A 80 -0.63 -7.95 -17.01
C PRO A 80 0.05 -8.93 -17.97
N SER A 81 1.39 -8.93 -18.05
CA SER A 81 2.16 -9.86 -18.87
C SER A 81 2.39 -11.23 -18.22
N PHE A 82 1.94 -11.44 -16.98
CA PHE A 82 2.10 -12.70 -16.27
C PHE A 82 0.89 -13.61 -16.57
N ASP A 83 1.11 -14.68 -17.31
CA ASP A 83 0.09 -15.58 -17.88
C ASP A 83 0.12 -17.00 -17.30
N GLU A 84 0.94 -17.24 -16.26
CA GLU A 84 1.12 -18.54 -15.64
C GLU A 84 0.36 -18.69 -14.33
N SER A 85 0.13 -19.93 -13.91
CA SER A 85 -0.30 -20.20 -12.54
C SER A 85 0.90 -20.10 -11.59
N TYR A 86 0.64 -19.70 -10.35
CA TYR A 86 1.63 -19.69 -9.28
C TYR A 86 0.99 -20.14 -7.99
N ASP A 87 1.80 -20.69 -7.09
CA ASP A 87 1.36 -20.97 -5.72
C ASP A 87 1.45 -19.68 -4.89
N PRO A 88 0.31 -19.10 -4.46
CA PRO A 88 0.33 -17.93 -3.60
C PRO A 88 0.97 -18.21 -2.23
N GLN A 89 1.06 -19.47 -1.79
CA GLN A 89 1.76 -19.87 -0.55
C GLN A 89 3.22 -20.28 -0.81
N GLY A 90 3.92 -19.53 -1.65
CA GLY A 90 5.32 -19.85 -1.94
C GLY A 90 6.03 -18.85 -2.82
N VAL A 91 5.60 -17.59 -2.80
CA VAL A 91 6.23 -16.54 -3.61
C VAL A 91 7.41 -15.90 -2.87
N TYR A 92 8.31 -15.30 -3.63
CA TYR A 92 9.57 -14.76 -3.13
C TYR A 92 9.67 -13.26 -3.36
N VAL A 93 10.21 -12.57 -2.36
CA VAL A 93 10.54 -11.14 -2.40
C VAL A 93 11.93 -10.91 -1.81
N PHE A 94 12.52 -9.74 -2.06
CA PHE A 94 13.78 -9.34 -1.45
C PHE A 94 13.52 -8.48 -0.20
N ASP A 95 13.95 -8.95 0.98
CA ASP A 95 13.60 -8.30 2.26
C ASP A 95 14.40 -7.02 2.57
N GLY A 96 15.38 -6.65 1.74
CA GLY A 96 16.04 -5.34 1.83
C GLY A 96 15.09 -4.15 1.65
N TYR A 97 13.89 -4.40 1.13
CA TYR A 97 12.79 -3.42 1.03
C TYR A 97 11.65 -3.67 2.04
N LEU A 98 11.85 -4.57 2.99
CA LEU A 98 10.90 -4.82 4.07
C LEU A 98 11.37 -4.11 5.34
N THR A 99 10.42 -3.66 6.13
CA THR A 99 10.67 -3.10 7.47
C THR A 99 9.79 -3.85 8.46
N ASN A 100 10.34 -4.29 9.59
CA ASN A 100 9.54 -4.97 10.60
C ASN A 100 8.42 -4.02 11.11
N GLN A 101 7.31 -4.60 11.57
CA GLN A 101 6.13 -3.81 11.96
C GLN A 101 6.43 -2.73 13.00
N LYS A 102 7.25 -3.02 14.02
CA LYS A 102 7.59 -2.04 15.07
C LYS A 102 8.29 -0.81 14.50
N ASP A 103 9.29 -1.02 13.64
CA ASP A 103 10.04 0.07 13.03
C ASP A 103 9.20 0.83 11.99
N PHE A 104 8.34 0.13 11.25
CA PHE A 104 7.42 0.78 10.31
C PHE A 104 6.41 1.69 11.02
N ILE A 105 5.82 1.22 12.14
CA ILE A 105 4.94 2.03 13.00
C ILE A 105 5.71 3.25 13.52
N LYS A 106 6.91 3.05 14.07
CA LYS A 106 7.74 4.16 14.57
C LYS A 106 8.05 5.19 13.49
N GLN A 107 8.34 4.75 12.26
CA GLN A 107 8.56 5.66 11.13
C GLN A 107 7.31 6.48 10.78
N ALA A 108 6.14 5.86 10.79
CA ALA A 108 4.87 6.54 10.56
C ALA A 108 4.53 7.53 11.68
N GLU A 109 4.65 7.13 12.94
CA GLU A 109 4.42 7.98 14.12
C GLU A 109 5.37 9.18 14.13
N ASN A 110 6.65 8.98 13.79
CA ASN A 110 7.62 10.07 13.68
C ASN A 110 7.26 11.10 12.61
N LYS A 111 6.57 10.69 11.54
CA LYS A 111 6.05 11.63 10.53
C LYS A 111 4.85 12.38 11.10
N ILE A 112 3.88 11.67 11.66
CA ILE A 112 2.66 12.25 12.25
C ILE A 112 3.02 13.27 13.35
N ALA A 113 3.98 12.96 14.22
CA ALA A 113 4.41 13.81 15.33
C ALA A 113 4.95 15.18 14.90
N LYS A 114 5.34 15.35 13.63
CA LYS A 114 5.75 16.66 13.07
C LYS A 114 4.58 17.61 12.85
N HIS A 115 3.35 17.13 13.03
CA HIS A 115 2.13 17.87 12.75
C HIS A 115 1.29 18.05 14.03
N PRO A 116 1.34 19.23 14.67
CA PRO A 116 0.61 19.48 15.92
C PRO A 116 -0.90 19.25 15.83
N ALA A 117 -1.49 19.41 14.65
CA ALA A 117 -2.92 19.15 14.41
C ALA A 117 -3.31 17.66 14.57
N LEU A 118 -2.34 16.75 14.58
CA LEU A 118 -2.55 15.30 14.70
C LEU A 118 -2.10 14.76 16.06
N LYS A 119 -1.76 15.62 17.04
CA LYS A 119 -1.18 15.21 18.33
C LYS A 119 -2.03 14.23 19.14
N ASP A 120 -3.36 14.31 19.01
CA ASP A 120 -4.32 13.49 19.77
C ASP A 120 -4.84 12.30 18.92
N TYR A 121 -4.27 12.10 17.73
CA TYR A 121 -4.60 10.99 16.84
C TYR A 121 -3.60 9.85 17.01
N TYR A 122 -4.07 8.63 16.83
CA TYR A 122 -3.25 7.42 16.95
C TYR A 122 -3.25 6.65 15.63
N LEU A 123 -2.14 6.01 15.29
CA LEU A 123 -2.06 5.20 14.08
C LEU A 123 -2.93 3.94 14.22
N ALA A 124 -3.75 3.64 13.22
CA ALA A 124 -4.68 2.51 13.27
C ALA A 124 -3.99 1.17 12.94
N THR A 125 -3.10 0.71 13.82
CA THR A 125 -2.19 -0.42 13.57
C THR A 125 -2.86 -1.80 13.57
N SER A 126 -4.15 -1.89 13.90
CA SER A 126 -4.95 -3.11 13.79
C SER A 126 -5.31 -3.46 12.33
N TYR A 127 -5.19 -2.51 11.40
CA TYR A 127 -5.43 -2.75 9.98
C TYR A 127 -4.17 -3.25 9.28
N LYS A 128 -4.33 -4.07 8.24
CA LYS A 128 -3.20 -4.54 7.43
C LYS A 128 -2.49 -3.44 6.64
N VAL A 129 -3.22 -2.36 6.35
CA VAL A 129 -2.70 -1.17 5.66
C VAL A 129 -3.16 0.04 6.46
N PHE A 130 -2.22 0.79 7.00
CA PHE A 130 -2.49 2.00 7.80
C PHE A 130 -1.65 3.21 7.39
N ALA A 131 -0.67 3.02 6.51
CA ALA A 131 0.14 4.08 5.95
C ALA A 131 0.43 3.74 4.48
N ILE A 132 0.14 4.66 3.57
CA ILE A 132 0.49 4.55 2.15
C ILE A 132 1.15 5.83 1.67
N LYS A 133 1.77 5.75 0.49
CA LYS A 133 2.50 6.83 -0.15
C LYS A 133 2.17 6.96 -1.63
N GLY A 134 2.06 8.18 -2.12
CA GLY A 134 1.79 8.48 -3.53
C GLY A 134 1.61 9.96 -3.80
N ASP A 135 1.59 10.35 -5.07
CA ASP A 135 1.25 11.72 -5.51
C ASP A 135 -0.27 11.88 -5.49
N PHE A 136 -0.84 12.16 -4.32
CA PHE A 136 -2.29 12.30 -4.16
C PHE A 136 -2.77 13.74 -4.43
N PHE A 137 -1.83 14.69 -4.49
CA PHE A 137 -2.12 16.10 -4.67
C PHE A 137 -1.90 16.61 -6.10
N ALA A 138 -1.52 15.72 -7.02
CA ALA A 138 -1.28 16.00 -8.43
C ALA A 138 -0.17 17.05 -8.66
N ASP A 139 0.86 16.98 -7.82
CA ASP A 139 1.90 18.00 -7.76
C ASP A 139 3.32 17.45 -7.98
N GLY A 140 3.41 16.15 -8.28
CA GLY A 140 4.63 15.41 -8.57
C GLY A 140 5.44 15.02 -7.34
N ILE A 141 4.99 15.36 -6.13
CA ILE A 141 5.64 15.03 -4.88
C ILE A 141 4.92 13.85 -4.24
N GLU A 142 5.70 12.99 -3.58
CA GLU A 142 5.10 11.89 -2.82
C GLU A 142 4.57 12.40 -1.47
N ASP A 143 3.30 12.14 -1.25
CA ASP A 143 2.56 12.47 -0.04
C ASP A 143 2.38 11.23 0.84
N ASP A 144 2.18 11.46 2.14
CA ASP A 144 1.89 10.40 3.09
C ASP A 144 0.39 10.40 3.41
N VAL A 145 -0.25 9.23 3.36
CA VAL A 145 -1.66 9.07 3.76
C VAL A 145 -1.75 8.02 4.85
N PHE A 146 -2.35 8.40 5.97
CA PHE A 146 -2.46 7.56 7.15
C PHE A 146 -3.92 7.24 7.47
N ARG A 147 -4.15 6.03 7.95
CA ARG A 147 -5.37 5.67 8.67
C ARG A 147 -5.13 5.93 10.16
N LEU A 148 -5.83 6.89 10.72
CA LEU A 148 -5.70 7.29 12.12
C LEU A 148 -7.01 7.07 12.89
N ILE A 149 -6.90 6.89 14.20
CA ILE A 149 -8.00 6.86 15.14
C ILE A 149 -8.05 8.24 15.81
N SER A 150 -9.19 8.94 15.71
CA SER A 150 -9.40 10.21 16.39
C SER A 150 -9.71 10.01 17.89
N PRO A 151 -9.64 11.08 18.72
CA PRO A 151 -9.91 11.00 20.16
C PRO A 151 -11.28 10.43 20.54
N ASP A 152 -12.26 10.57 19.65
CA ASP A 152 -13.61 10.04 19.76
C ASP A 152 -13.74 8.56 19.34
N GLY A 153 -12.63 7.92 18.95
CA GLY A 153 -12.58 6.51 18.54
C GLY A 153 -12.87 6.25 17.06
N ASN A 154 -13.22 7.28 16.27
CA ASN A 154 -13.54 7.11 14.84
C ASN A 154 -12.27 6.94 13.98
N VAL A 155 -12.40 6.22 12.87
CA VAL A 155 -11.33 6.08 11.88
C VAL A 155 -11.39 7.25 10.90
N ARG A 156 -10.23 7.88 10.71
CA ARG A 156 -10.00 9.00 9.78
C ARG A 156 -8.92 8.62 8.77
N ILE A 157 -9.03 9.19 7.58
CA ILE A 157 -7.93 9.15 6.60
C ILE A 157 -7.30 10.54 6.56
N MET A 158 -6.01 10.62 6.90
CA MET A 158 -5.26 11.87 6.93
C MET A 158 -4.18 11.86 5.85
N ALA A 159 -4.33 12.73 4.86
CA ALA A 159 -3.33 12.97 3.82
C ALA A 159 -2.47 14.18 4.18
N ILE A 160 -1.15 14.01 4.21
CA ILE A 160 -0.17 15.06 4.46
C ILE A 160 0.46 15.46 3.12
N ASN A 161 0.22 16.70 2.70
CA ASN A 161 0.81 17.27 1.49
C ASN A 161 2.27 17.66 1.77
N ASN A 162 3.21 16.92 1.19
CA ASN A 162 4.63 17.12 1.45
C ASN A 162 5.24 18.30 0.67
N LYS A 163 4.56 18.80 -0.36
CA LYS A 163 4.93 20.03 -1.09
C LYS A 163 4.60 21.30 -0.29
N LYS A 164 3.66 21.22 0.66
CA LYS A 164 3.21 22.32 1.53
C LYS A 164 2.64 23.53 0.78
N VAL A 165 1.93 23.30 -0.32
CA VAL A 165 1.21 24.36 -1.05
C VAL A 165 -0.26 24.32 -0.64
N GLY A 166 -0.67 25.26 0.22
CA GLY A 166 -2.02 25.31 0.78
C GLY A 166 -2.09 24.67 2.17
N SER A 167 -3.15 23.91 2.47
CA SER A 167 -3.22 23.17 3.73
C SER A 167 -2.25 22.00 3.71
N ASP A 168 -1.42 21.86 4.73
CA ASP A 168 -0.46 20.75 4.82
C ASP A 168 -1.13 19.40 5.11
N ILE A 169 -2.37 19.41 5.61
CA ILE A 169 -3.09 18.21 6.04
C ILE A 169 -4.53 18.28 5.56
N TYR A 170 -5.00 17.17 5.00
CA TYR A 170 -6.38 16.98 4.59
C TYR A 170 -6.94 15.73 5.26
N GLY A 171 -8.03 15.90 6.00
CA GLY A 171 -8.72 14.81 6.68
C GLY A 171 -10.00 14.41 5.97
N LEU A 172 -10.22 13.10 5.85
CA LEU A 172 -11.50 12.49 5.55
C LEU A 172 -12.05 11.85 6.82
N GLY A 173 -13.35 12.00 7.01
CA GLY A 173 -14.08 11.56 8.19
C GLY A 173 -14.64 12.71 9.01
N GLY A 174 -15.86 12.52 9.50
CA GLY A 174 -16.44 13.32 10.58
C GLY A 174 -17.29 14.47 10.05
N PRO A 175 -17.61 15.47 10.89
CA PRO A 175 -18.60 16.48 10.53
C PRO A 175 -18.23 17.35 9.32
N LYS A 176 -16.95 17.40 8.94
CA LYS A 176 -16.43 18.19 7.81
C LYS A 176 -16.04 17.31 6.60
N ASP A 177 -16.36 16.03 6.63
CA ASP A 177 -16.06 15.13 5.51
C ASP A 177 -16.85 15.57 4.26
N PRO A 178 -16.19 15.73 3.10
CA PRO A 178 -16.85 16.22 1.88
C PRO A 178 -17.85 15.22 1.28
N PHE A 179 -17.86 13.97 1.75
CA PHE A 179 -18.72 12.89 1.26
C PHE A 179 -19.76 12.45 2.30
N GLY A 180 -19.83 13.15 3.44
CA GLY A 180 -20.74 12.82 4.54
C GLY A 180 -20.40 11.52 5.27
N ILE A 181 -19.17 11.02 5.14
CA ILE A 181 -18.73 9.79 5.80
C ILE A 181 -18.21 10.13 7.19
N ALA A 182 -18.95 9.69 8.21
CA ALA A 182 -18.60 9.97 9.61
C ALA A 182 -17.46 9.09 10.14
N ASP A 183 -17.25 7.89 9.60
CA ASP A 183 -16.21 6.95 10.04
C ASP A 183 -15.74 6.11 8.85
N TYR A 184 -14.42 6.04 8.65
CA TYR A 184 -13.77 5.28 7.57
C TYR A 184 -13.29 3.91 8.06
N HIS A 185 -14.05 3.25 8.94
CA HIS A 185 -13.86 1.85 9.32
C HIS A 185 -14.16 0.92 8.12
N PHE A 186 -13.31 1.02 7.10
CA PHE A 186 -13.47 0.40 5.79
C PHE A 186 -12.48 -0.75 5.65
N ASP A 187 -12.98 -1.87 5.10
CA ASP A 187 -12.21 -3.09 4.87
C ASP A 187 -11.07 -2.87 3.89
N TYR A 188 -11.30 -2.04 2.86
CA TYR A 188 -10.36 -1.75 1.81
C TYR A 188 -9.76 -0.36 1.97
N PHE A 189 -8.42 -0.29 1.89
CA PHE A 189 -7.66 0.95 1.80
C PHE A 189 -6.38 0.71 1.02
N TYR A 190 -6.32 1.28 -0.18
CA TYR A 190 -5.14 1.17 -1.01
C TYR A 190 -4.96 2.34 -1.97
N LYS A 191 -3.72 2.47 -2.46
CA LYS A 191 -3.37 3.39 -3.53
C LYS A 191 -3.79 2.80 -4.87
N VAL A 192 -4.48 3.60 -5.68
CA VAL A 192 -4.65 3.39 -7.10
C VAL A 192 -3.53 4.15 -7.82
N PRO A 193 -2.55 3.47 -8.43
CA PRO A 193 -1.42 4.15 -9.04
C PRO A 193 -1.83 5.06 -10.19
N LYS A 194 -1.10 6.15 -10.40
CA LYS A 194 -1.23 6.99 -11.60
C LYS A 194 -1.19 6.15 -12.88
N ASN A 195 -1.93 6.61 -13.88
CA ASN A 195 -2.14 5.96 -15.18
C ASN A 195 -2.85 4.60 -15.09
N THR A 196 -3.40 4.23 -13.93
CA THR A 196 -4.26 3.03 -13.80
C THR A 196 -5.69 3.40 -14.17
N PRO A 197 -6.33 2.69 -15.12
CA PRO A 197 -7.75 2.86 -15.39
C PRO A 197 -8.60 2.33 -14.23
N PHE A 198 -9.62 3.08 -13.84
CA PHE A 198 -10.62 2.64 -12.87
C PHE A 198 -11.99 3.23 -13.18
N TRP A 199 -13.06 2.60 -12.70
CA TRP A 199 -14.43 3.02 -12.91
C TRP A 199 -15.28 2.72 -11.69
N ALA A 200 -16.36 3.47 -11.56
CA ALA A 200 -17.46 3.14 -10.68
C ALA A 200 -18.26 1.96 -11.24
N ASP A 201 -18.44 0.94 -10.44
CA ASP A 201 -19.53 0.00 -10.61
C ASP A 201 -20.14 -0.25 -9.24
N GLY A 202 -21.35 0.25 -8.99
CA GLY A 202 -21.97 0.16 -7.65
C GLY A 202 -22.05 -1.25 -7.02
N ASN A 203 -21.72 -2.30 -7.78
CA ASN A 203 -21.59 -3.68 -7.34
C ASN A 203 -20.16 -4.28 -7.40
N GLY A 204 -19.15 -3.60 -7.96
CA GLY A 204 -17.77 -4.13 -8.01
C GLY A 204 -17.53 -5.25 -9.03
N THR A 205 -18.49 -5.54 -9.92
CA THR A 205 -18.51 -6.77 -10.75
C THR A 205 -18.22 -6.59 -12.24
N LYS A 206 -18.25 -5.36 -12.78
CA LYS A 206 -18.05 -5.13 -14.21
C LYS A 206 -16.57 -5.25 -14.55
N LEU A 207 -16.27 -6.04 -15.58
CA LEU A 207 -14.95 -6.07 -16.18
C LEU A 207 -14.74 -4.82 -17.05
N MET A 208 -13.49 -4.38 -17.25
CA MET A 208 -13.17 -3.18 -18.02
C MET A 208 -13.79 -3.17 -19.43
N ASN A 209 -13.86 -4.33 -20.10
CA ASN A 209 -14.47 -4.47 -21.43
C ASN A 209 -16.00 -4.36 -21.44
N GLN A 210 -16.63 -4.31 -20.26
CA GLN A 210 -18.08 -4.12 -20.06
C GLN A 210 -18.43 -2.69 -19.66
N VAL A 211 -17.45 -1.80 -19.54
CA VAL A 211 -17.61 -0.41 -19.09
C VAL A 211 -17.46 0.52 -20.29
N SER A 212 -18.35 1.52 -20.38
CA SER A 212 -18.22 2.54 -21.42
C SER A 212 -16.92 3.30 -21.25
N LYS A 213 -16.22 3.59 -22.35
CA LYS A 213 -14.95 4.34 -22.32
C LYS A 213 -15.08 5.69 -21.60
N ASN A 214 -16.27 6.30 -21.62
CA ASN A 214 -16.53 7.59 -20.97
C ASN A 214 -16.60 7.50 -19.43
N ASP A 215 -16.89 6.30 -18.91
CA ASP A 215 -17.04 6.03 -17.48
C ASP A 215 -15.68 5.68 -16.84
N ILE A 216 -14.72 5.23 -17.66
CA ILE A 216 -13.35 4.93 -17.22
C ILE A 216 -12.63 6.24 -16.91
N LYS A 217 -12.08 6.33 -15.70
CA LYS A 217 -11.18 7.41 -15.27
C LYS A 217 -9.75 6.93 -15.27
N THR A 218 -8.85 7.84 -15.62
CA THR A 218 -7.41 7.63 -15.56
C THR A 218 -6.78 8.97 -15.23
N PHE A 219 -5.92 9.01 -14.22
CA PHE A 219 -5.29 10.23 -13.74
C PHE A 219 -3.77 10.11 -13.85
N THR A 220 -3.09 11.23 -14.08
CA THR A 220 -1.61 11.29 -14.12
C THR A 220 -0.97 11.36 -12.73
N TYR A 221 -1.79 11.21 -11.69
CA TYR A 221 -1.46 11.23 -10.27
C TYR A 221 -2.20 10.09 -9.56
N ASP A 222 -1.78 9.79 -8.33
CA ASP A 222 -2.31 8.67 -7.57
C ASP A 222 -3.69 8.99 -6.97
N ALA A 223 -4.53 7.97 -6.86
CA ALA A 223 -5.84 8.05 -6.19
C ALA A 223 -5.92 7.05 -5.03
N LEU A 224 -6.95 7.17 -4.22
CA LEU A 224 -7.26 6.26 -3.13
C LEU A 224 -8.44 5.39 -3.52
N TYR A 225 -8.41 4.12 -3.13
CA TYR A 225 -9.62 3.31 -3.03
C TYR A 225 -9.86 3.00 -1.56
N LEU A 226 -11.05 3.39 -1.10
CA LEU A 226 -11.49 3.27 0.28
C LEU A 226 -12.90 2.72 0.22
N ASN A 227 -13.13 1.49 0.68
CA ASN A 227 -14.47 0.91 0.62
C ASN A 227 -14.71 -0.11 1.74
N ASP A 228 -15.97 -0.26 2.15
CA ASP A 228 -16.41 -1.34 3.02
C ASP A 228 -17.12 -2.42 2.21
N LEU A 229 -17.46 -3.53 2.86
CA LEU A 229 -18.23 -4.62 2.23
C LEU A 229 -19.66 -4.22 1.83
N LYS A 230 -20.13 -3.02 2.20
CA LYS A 230 -21.47 -2.50 1.90
C LYS A 230 -21.46 -1.44 0.80
N ASN A 231 -20.31 -1.19 0.15
CA ASN A 231 -20.12 -0.20 -0.91
C ASN A 231 -20.41 1.25 -0.47
N ASN A 232 -20.12 1.60 0.79
CA ASN A 232 -20.28 2.98 1.27
C ASN A 232 -19.18 3.92 0.76
N GLY A 233 -18.04 3.37 0.35
CA GLY A 233 -16.88 4.11 -0.15
C GLY A 233 -16.81 4.20 -1.67
N GLY A 234 -15.58 4.18 -2.21
CA GLY A 234 -15.29 4.27 -3.64
C GLY A 234 -13.86 4.74 -3.91
N TYR A 235 -13.64 5.20 -5.14
CA TYR A 235 -12.39 5.81 -5.56
C TYR A 235 -12.38 7.29 -5.17
N ILE A 236 -11.46 7.66 -4.28
CA ILE A 236 -11.27 9.03 -3.82
C ILE A 236 -10.06 9.64 -4.51
N TYR A 237 -10.26 10.78 -5.18
CA TYR A 237 -9.21 11.44 -5.96
C TYR A 237 -9.32 12.95 -5.82
N ARG A 238 -8.18 13.63 -5.99
CA ARG A 238 -8.14 15.08 -6.02
C ARG A 238 -8.42 15.59 -7.43
N TYR A 239 -9.23 16.64 -7.58
CA TYR A 239 -9.35 17.40 -8.82
C TYR A 239 -9.36 18.89 -8.48
N GLY A 240 -8.34 19.61 -8.97
CA GLY A 240 -8.06 20.98 -8.53
C GLY A 240 -7.82 21.04 -7.01
N LYS A 241 -8.60 21.86 -6.30
CA LYS A 241 -8.49 22.03 -4.84
C LYS A 241 -9.46 21.16 -4.04
N LYS A 242 -10.21 20.26 -4.69
CA LYS A 242 -11.28 19.47 -4.06
C LYS A 242 -10.98 17.97 -4.12
N TRP A 243 -11.41 17.27 -3.08
CA TRP A 243 -11.51 15.82 -3.08
C TRP A 243 -12.86 15.41 -3.68
N ASN A 244 -12.84 14.36 -4.48
CA ASN A 244 -14.01 13.80 -5.15
C ASN A 244 -14.07 12.31 -4.85
N ILE A 245 -15.28 11.75 -4.89
CA ILE A 245 -15.51 10.32 -4.78
C ILE A 245 -16.23 9.84 -6.04
N LEU A 246 -15.74 8.75 -6.60
CA LEU A 246 -16.38 7.99 -7.66
C LEU A 246 -16.85 6.66 -7.05
N LYS A 247 -18.17 6.45 -7.03
CA LYS A 247 -18.84 5.26 -6.47
C LYS A 247 -19.45 4.44 -7.59
#